data_AF-A0A2E8D2Y4-F1
#
_entry.id   AF-A0A2E8D2Y4-F1
#
_cell.length_a   1.000
_cell.length_b   1.000
_cell.length_c   1.000
_cell.angle_alpha   90.00
_cell.angle_beta   90.00
_cell.angle_gamma   90.00
#
_symmetry.space_group_name_H-M   'P 1'
#
loop_
_entity.id
_entity.type
_entity.pdbx_description
1 polymer ?
#
loop_
_entity_poly.entity_id
_entity_poly.type
_entity_poly.pdbx_seq_one_letter_code
_entity_poly.pdbx_strand_id
1 'polypeptide(L)'
;MAKLACCRDATGCSSFAGRSDEPCYTAGVQERSETKPATPAPIRFRLVRLIYVTAAFGISLGTFGVWGLLTGTILVGACNLKQIAIALHNYHDAFKRFPPPVIADENGRPVHSWRVLISPFIESSPFYDTYDFNEPWDGQNNSKLAPQLSRVYGCPSHGTNRGTSHTNYVAVVGPKTAWPDDGSRFGTLLDGASLTTLVLEIDSRDIHWMEPRDISYAEAVKLLSSSNVRATGPHRHETFFYTRSVGRNAAFADGSVKLIPRISPDVAGAVVVRDDGALPNHFELVSRDEPRLRIDNCLRLAVFVLIALWPLPWVWNNPHGTTPTILAEPSQAQ
;
A
#
# COMPACT_ATOMS: atom_id res chain seq x y z
N MET A 1 38.63 20.39 -53.86
CA MET A 1 39.38 20.96 -55.00
C MET A 1 38.82 20.38 -56.29
N ALA A 2 38.52 21.24 -57.28
CA ALA A 2 38.18 21.00 -58.69
C ALA A 2 37.51 22.33 -59.15
N LYS A 3 38.03 23.20 -60.03
CA LYS A 3 38.68 23.07 -61.36
C LYS A 3 37.74 22.38 -62.37
N LEU A 4 37.09 23.16 -63.25
CA LEU A 4 37.51 23.55 -64.63
C LEU A 4 37.33 22.39 -65.63
N ALA A 5 36.82 22.53 -66.87
CA ALA A 5 36.18 23.64 -67.62
C ALA A 5 35.37 22.97 -68.79
N CYS A 6 34.95 23.54 -69.95
CA CYS A 6 35.09 24.84 -70.63
C CYS A 6 34.04 24.93 -71.76
N CYS A 7 33.36 26.08 -71.93
CA CYS A 7 33.14 26.71 -73.26
C CYS A 7 32.20 25.98 -74.27
N ARG A 8 31.74 26.55 -75.40
CA ARG A 8 31.87 27.91 -75.97
C ARG A 8 30.67 28.26 -76.87
N ASP A 9 30.65 29.50 -77.36
CA ASP A 9 29.57 30.17 -78.10
C ASP A 9 29.40 29.79 -79.58
N ALA A 10 28.15 29.86 -80.03
CA ALA A 10 27.65 30.53 -81.25
C ALA A 10 27.97 30.04 -82.69
N THR A 11 27.03 30.44 -83.58
CA THR A 11 27.07 30.52 -85.06
C THR A 11 27.18 29.24 -85.90
N GLY A 12 26.25 29.10 -86.86
CA GLY A 12 26.40 28.22 -88.03
C GLY A 12 25.09 27.61 -88.55
N CYS A 13 24.63 28.10 -89.71
CA CYS A 13 23.79 27.52 -90.78
C CYS A 13 23.21 26.07 -90.62
N SER A 14 22.08 25.72 -91.26
CA SER A 14 21.69 26.14 -92.62
C SER A 14 20.18 26.13 -92.92
N SER A 15 19.87 26.77 -94.05
CA SER A 15 18.58 26.87 -94.74
C SER A 15 17.69 25.62 -94.79
N PHE A 16 16.38 25.85 -94.64
CA PHE A 16 15.39 25.27 -95.55
C PHE A 16 14.33 26.33 -95.91
N ALA A 17 13.89 26.37 -97.17
CA ALA A 17 12.90 27.32 -97.65
C ALA A 17 11.59 26.60 -98.00
N GLY A 18 10.47 27.06 -97.46
CA GLY A 18 9.13 26.56 -97.75
C GLY A 18 8.11 27.66 -97.53
N ARG A 19 7.25 27.91 -98.53
CA ARG A 19 6.21 28.95 -98.53
C ARG A 19 4.84 28.31 -98.43
N SER A 20 4.08 28.64 -97.40
CA SER A 20 2.61 28.76 -97.45
C SER A 20 2.06 29.34 -96.13
N ASP A 21 1.65 30.61 -96.19
CA ASP A 21 0.38 31.16 -95.71
C ASP A 21 -0.37 30.42 -94.56
N GLU A 22 -0.42 31.03 -93.37
CA GLU A 22 -1.62 31.11 -92.50
C GLU A 22 -1.47 32.26 -91.47
N PRO A 23 -2.56 32.76 -90.83
CA PRO A 23 -2.61 34.12 -90.28
C PRO A 23 -2.09 34.31 -88.85
N CYS A 24 -1.75 35.56 -88.53
CA CYS A 24 -1.38 36.00 -87.17
C CYS A 24 -2.51 35.81 -86.16
N TYR A 25 -2.41 34.80 -85.31
CA TYR A 25 -3.20 34.72 -84.08
C TYR A 25 -2.77 35.82 -83.10
N THR A 26 -3.72 36.62 -82.62
CA THR A 26 -3.47 37.59 -81.56
C THR A 26 -3.21 36.87 -80.23
N ALA A 27 -2.02 37.09 -79.66
CA ALA A 27 -1.69 36.58 -78.34
C ALA A 27 -2.49 37.33 -77.26
N GLY A 28 -3.69 36.82 -76.95
CA GLY A 28 -4.52 37.33 -75.87
C GLY A 28 -3.78 37.23 -74.54
N VAL A 29 -3.57 38.38 -73.89
CA VAL A 29 -2.94 38.43 -72.56
C VAL A 29 -3.89 37.78 -71.55
N GLN A 30 -3.60 36.55 -71.16
CA GLN A 30 -4.28 35.92 -70.03
C GLN A 30 -3.85 36.62 -68.75
N GLU A 31 -4.74 37.43 -68.18
CA GLU A 31 -4.60 37.90 -66.81
C GLU A 31 -4.48 36.69 -65.87
N ARG A 32 -3.28 36.48 -65.34
CA ARG A 32 -3.04 35.51 -64.29
C ARG A 32 -3.73 36.00 -63.02
N SER A 33 -4.97 35.56 -62.81
CA SER A 33 -5.67 35.80 -61.54
C SER A 33 -4.80 35.32 -60.37
N GLU A 34 -4.43 36.24 -59.48
CA GLU A 34 -3.65 35.90 -58.29
C GLU A 34 -4.53 35.13 -57.31
N THR A 35 -4.35 33.81 -57.25
CA THR A 35 -4.96 32.97 -56.23
C THR A 35 -4.36 33.32 -54.87
N LYS A 36 -4.97 34.31 -54.20
CA LYS A 36 -4.63 34.80 -52.87
C LYS A 36 -4.31 33.63 -51.93
N PRO A 37 -3.12 33.59 -51.28
CA PRO A 37 -2.69 32.43 -50.52
C PRO A 37 -3.67 32.14 -49.38
N ALA A 38 -4.08 30.87 -49.27
CA ALA A 38 -5.06 30.44 -48.27
C ALA A 38 -4.52 30.67 -46.85
N THR A 39 -5.16 31.59 -46.11
CA THR A 39 -4.80 31.90 -44.73
C THR A 39 -4.90 30.64 -43.86
N PRO A 40 -3.86 30.25 -43.09
CA PRO A 40 -3.95 29.09 -42.22
C PRO A 40 -5.06 29.27 -41.18
N ALA A 41 -5.97 28.30 -41.08
CA ALA A 41 -7.13 28.39 -40.20
C ALA A 41 -6.70 28.59 -38.72
N PRO A 42 -7.35 29.50 -37.97
CA PRO A 42 -6.88 29.90 -36.65
C PRO A 42 -6.92 28.74 -35.64
N ILE A 43 -5.84 28.58 -34.86
CA ILE A 43 -5.62 27.47 -33.92
C ILE A 43 -6.46 27.62 -32.62
N ARG A 44 -7.73 28.04 -32.73
CA ARG A 44 -8.66 28.18 -31.59
C ARG A 44 -9.30 26.86 -31.14
N PHE A 45 -9.37 25.85 -32.01
CA PHE A 45 -10.12 24.60 -31.71
C PHE A 45 -9.33 23.53 -30.92
N ARG A 46 -8.01 23.70 -30.73
CA ARG A 46 -7.17 22.70 -30.04
C ARG A 46 -6.94 23.04 -28.55
N LEU A 47 -6.79 24.31 -28.19
CA LEU A 47 -6.36 24.69 -26.83
C LEU A 47 -7.39 24.31 -25.75
N VAL A 48 -8.68 24.60 -25.97
CA VAL A 48 -9.74 24.28 -24.98
C VAL A 48 -9.87 22.76 -24.76
N ARG A 49 -9.81 21.97 -25.84
CA ARG A 49 -9.83 20.49 -25.74
C ARG A 49 -8.58 19.94 -25.06
N LEU A 50 -7.40 20.52 -25.31
CA LEU A 50 -6.16 20.14 -24.64
C LEU A 50 -6.21 20.47 -23.14
N ILE A 51 -6.62 21.69 -22.77
CA ILE A 51 -6.78 22.11 -21.37
C ILE A 51 -7.79 21.22 -20.64
N TYR A 52 -8.90 20.83 -21.30
CA TYR A 52 -9.87 19.93 -20.70
C TYR A 52 -9.29 18.52 -20.45
N VAL A 53 -8.56 17.96 -21.43
CA VAL A 53 -7.92 16.65 -21.29
C VAL A 53 -6.83 16.68 -20.21
N THR A 54 -5.98 17.72 -20.16
CA THR A 54 -4.94 17.81 -19.12
C THR A 54 -5.52 18.09 -17.73
N ALA A 55 -6.62 18.85 -17.62
CA ALA A 55 -7.34 19.02 -16.36
C ALA A 55 -7.97 17.71 -15.87
N ALA A 56 -8.67 16.98 -16.75
CA ALA A 56 -9.25 15.67 -16.41
C ALA A 56 -8.17 14.64 -16.03
N PHE A 57 -7.04 14.63 -16.74
CA PHE A 57 -5.90 13.76 -16.44
C PHE A 57 -5.21 14.15 -15.11
N GLY A 58 -5.05 15.46 -14.84
CA GLY A 58 -4.50 15.97 -13.59
C GLY A 58 -5.38 15.67 -12.37
N ILE A 59 -6.70 15.84 -12.49
CA ILE A 59 -7.67 15.45 -11.44
C ILE A 59 -7.62 13.93 -11.23
N SER A 60 -7.52 13.14 -12.31
CA SER A 60 -7.40 11.67 -12.22
C SER A 60 -6.12 11.23 -11.49
N LEU A 61 -4.96 11.82 -11.82
CA LEU A 61 -3.72 11.53 -11.08
C LEU A 61 -3.81 11.96 -9.61
N GLY A 62 -4.44 13.10 -9.32
CA GLY A 62 -4.65 13.59 -7.95
C GLY A 62 -5.60 12.74 -7.10
N THR A 63 -6.61 12.12 -7.71
CA THR A 63 -7.65 11.34 -7.01
C THR A 63 -7.36 9.83 -6.96
N PHE A 64 -6.68 9.27 -7.98
CA PHE A 64 -6.40 7.83 -8.07
C PHE A 64 -4.90 7.49 -8.02
N GLY A 65 -4.02 8.33 -8.59
CA GLY A 65 -2.62 7.99 -8.83
C GLY A 65 -1.76 7.87 -7.57
N VAL A 66 -1.80 8.89 -6.70
CA VAL A 66 -0.87 8.98 -5.55
C VAL A 66 -1.24 8.01 -4.41
N TRP A 67 -2.54 7.81 -4.16
CA TRP A 67 -3.01 6.96 -3.06
C TRP A 67 -3.12 5.47 -3.43
N GLY A 68 -3.32 5.14 -4.71
CA GLY A 68 -3.48 3.74 -5.16
C GLY A 68 -2.20 2.90 -5.09
N LEU A 69 -1.02 3.52 -5.10
CA LEU A 69 0.29 2.83 -5.09
C LEU A 69 0.87 2.60 -3.68
N LEU A 70 0.21 3.07 -2.62
CA LEU A 70 0.71 3.01 -1.23
C LEU A 70 0.13 1.87 -0.38
N THR A 71 -0.57 0.90 -0.98
CA THR A 71 -1.17 -0.26 -0.27
C THR A 71 -0.14 -1.35 0.12
N GLY A 72 1.06 -0.95 0.56
CA GLY A 72 2.17 -1.83 0.97
C GLY A 72 2.14 -2.27 2.45
N THR A 73 1.08 -1.95 3.19
CA THR A 73 1.03 -2.04 4.66
C THR A 73 0.82 -3.46 5.23
N ILE A 74 0.59 -4.47 4.39
CA ILE A 74 0.37 -5.85 4.84
C ILE A 74 1.69 -6.55 5.20
N LEU A 75 2.69 -6.46 4.31
CA LEU A 75 3.94 -7.25 4.40
C LEU A 75 4.84 -6.88 5.58
N VAL A 76 4.75 -5.64 6.07
CA VAL A 76 5.68 -5.14 7.10
C VAL A 76 5.30 -5.62 8.51
N GLY A 77 4.01 -5.83 8.80
CA GLY A 77 3.54 -6.30 10.11
C GLY A 77 3.96 -7.72 10.44
N ALA A 78 3.70 -8.66 9.53
CA ALA A 78 4.03 -10.06 9.72
C ALA A 78 5.54 -10.33 9.87
N CYS A 79 6.40 -9.44 9.37
CA CYS A 79 7.85 -9.59 9.43
C CYS A 79 8.38 -9.62 10.88
N ASN A 80 8.03 -8.61 11.70
CA ASN A 80 8.46 -8.53 13.10
C ASN A 80 7.96 -9.73 13.92
N LEU A 81 6.69 -10.09 13.78
CA LEU A 81 6.13 -11.22 14.52
C LEU A 81 6.72 -12.57 14.07
N LYS A 82 7.15 -12.69 12.81
CA LYS A 82 7.90 -13.86 12.32
C LYS A 82 9.32 -13.93 12.89
N GLN A 83 10.00 -12.79 13.12
CA GLN A 83 11.27 -12.76 13.85
C GLN A 83 11.10 -13.25 15.29
N ILE A 84 10.09 -12.76 16.02
CA ILE A 84 9.77 -13.18 17.39
C ILE A 84 9.46 -14.69 17.45
N ALA A 85 8.69 -15.21 16.49
CA ALA A 85 8.41 -16.64 16.38
C ALA A 85 9.70 -17.47 16.18
N ILE A 86 10.62 -17.03 15.30
CA ILE A 86 11.91 -17.70 15.09
C ILE A 86 12.78 -17.64 16.36
N ALA A 87 12.81 -16.50 17.05
CA ALA A 87 13.56 -16.35 18.31
C ALA A 87 13.03 -17.29 19.42
N LEU A 88 11.71 -17.49 19.50
CA LEU A 88 11.09 -18.46 20.42
C LEU A 88 11.44 -19.92 20.08
N HIS A 89 11.49 -20.28 18.78
CA HIS A 89 11.98 -21.60 18.35
C HIS A 89 13.46 -21.79 18.69
N ASN A 90 14.31 -20.81 18.42
CA ASN A 90 15.74 -20.86 18.74
C ASN A 90 15.99 -21.01 20.26
N TYR A 91 15.20 -20.30 21.09
CA TYR A 91 15.21 -20.46 22.54
C TYR A 91 14.80 -21.89 22.93
N HIS A 92 13.72 -22.44 22.34
CA HIS A 92 13.32 -23.82 22.59
C HIS A 92 14.41 -24.82 22.17
N ASP A 93 15.11 -24.60 21.06
CA ASP A 93 16.17 -25.50 20.62
C ASP A 93 17.42 -25.42 21.51
N ALA A 94 17.73 -24.27 22.12
CA ALA A 94 18.78 -24.15 23.13
C ALA A 94 18.38 -24.79 24.47
N PHE A 95 17.21 -24.45 25.01
CA PHE A 95 16.82 -24.76 26.40
C PHE A 95 15.84 -25.94 26.57
N LYS A 96 15.35 -26.52 25.47
CA LYS A 96 14.36 -27.62 25.39
C LYS A 96 13.01 -27.34 26.07
N ARG A 97 12.67 -26.06 26.18
CA ARG A 97 11.40 -25.47 26.62
C ARG A 97 11.29 -24.06 26.07
N PHE A 98 10.07 -23.56 25.94
CA PHE A 98 9.82 -22.12 25.76
C PHE A 98 10.25 -21.35 27.02
N PRO A 99 10.51 -20.03 26.92
CA PRO A 99 10.74 -19.20 28.09
C PRO A 99 9.47 -19.19 28.98
N PRO A 100 9.60 -19.07 30.31
CA PRO A 100 8.45 -18.74 31.15
C PRO A 100 7.93 -17.35 30.77
N PRO A 101 6.62 -17.07 30.86
CA PRO A 101 6.07 -15.76 30.50
C PRO A 101 6.66 -14.64 31.39
N VAL A 102 6.92 -14.97 32.66
CA VAL A 102 7.40 -14.07 33.70
C VAL A 102 8.48 -14.79 34.51
N ILE A 103 9.56 -14.07 34.85
CA ILE A 103 10.44 -14.42 35.97
C ILE A 103 10.08 -13.51 37.14
N ALA A 104 9.98 -14.08 38.34
CA ALA A 104 9.74 -13.38 39.59
C ALA A 104 11.00 -13.35 40.49
N ASP A 105 11.08 -12.36 41.38
CA ASP A 105 12.11 -12.30 42.43
C ASP A 105 11.80 -13.25 43.61
N GLU A 106 12.68 -13.28 44.62
CA GLU A 106 12.50 -14.05 45.85
C GLU A 106 11.23 -13.67 46.64
N ASN A 107 10.65 -12.50 46.38
CA ASN A 107 9.41 -11.99 46.99
C ASN A 107 8.16 -12.29 46.13
N GLY A 108 8.31 -12.99 45.00
CA GLY A 108 7.22 -13.27 44.06
C GLY A 108 6.82 -12.08 43.18
N ARG A 109 7.59 -10.98 43.16
CA ARG A 109 7.33 -9.83 42.28
C ARG A 109 7.78 -10.14 40.85
N PRO A 110 6.97 -9.85 39.82
CA PRO A 110 7.37 -10.08 38.44
C PRO A 110 8.45 -9.06 38.01
N VAL A 111 9.65 -9.54 37.64
CA VAL A 111 10.84 -8.70 37.35
C VAL A 111 11.27 -8.69 35.88
N HIS A 112 11.13 -9.81 35.16
CA HIS A 112 11.55 -9.91 33.75
C HIS A 112 10.50 -10.63 32.88
N SER A 113 10.29 -10.11 31.67
CA SER A 113 9.42 -10.71 30.64
C SER A 113 10.18 -11.73 29.78
N TRP A 114 9.46 -12.73 29.24
CA TRP A 114 9.92 -13.58 28.14
C TRP A 114 10.55 -12.79 26.97
N ARG A 115 10.09 -11.56 26.72
CA ARG A 115 10.60 -10.66 25.65
C ARG A 115 12.05 -10.23 25.87
N VAL A 116 12.53 -10.21 27.10
CA VAL A 116 13.95 -10.00 27.44
C VAL A 116 14.72 -11.31 27.21
N LEU A 117 14.18 -12.45 27.66
CA LEU A 117 14.84 -13.77 27.58
C LEU A 117 15.14 -14.24 26.15
N ILE A 118 14.30 -13.87 25.17
CA ILE A 118 14.52 -14.24 23.75
C ILE A 118 15.44 -13.27 22.98
N SER A 119 15.83 -12.14 23.58
CA SER A 119 16.61 -11.11 22.87
C SER A 119 17.97 -11.55 22.31
N PRO A 120 18.72 -12.53 22.86
CA PRO A 120 19.93 -13.06 22.20
C PRO A 120 19.64 -13.68 20.83
N PHE A 121 18.41 -14.18 20.64
CA PHE A 121 17.97 -14.84 19.41
C PHE A 121 17.30 -13.86 18.43
N ILE A 122 17.27 -12.55 18.75
CA ILE A 122 16.75 -11.46 17.93
C ILE A 122 17.92 -10.65 17.38
N GLU A 123 18.28 -10.90 16.12
CA GLU A 123 19.27 -10.16 15.32
C GLU A 123 20.63 -9.88 16.02
N SER A 124 21.09 -10.80 16.89
CA SER A 124 22.36 -10.70 17.63
C SER A 124 22.52 -9.37 18.40
N SER A 125 21.42 -8.91 19.02
CA SER A 125 21.39 -7.60 19.67
C SER A 125 22.32 -7.49 20.88
N PRO A 126 23.18 -6.45 20.99
CA PRO A 126 24.01 -6.20 22.16
C PRO A 126 23.21 -5.78 23.41
N PHE A 127 21.89 -5.62 23.29
CA PHE A 127 20.98 -5.33 24.39
C PHE A 127 21.19 -6.28 25.59
N TYR A 128 21.28 -7.60 25.33
CA TYR A 128 21.35 -8.61 26.39
C TYR A 128 22.64 -8.50 27.22
N ASP A 129 23.78 -8.18 26.59
CA ASP A 129 25.06 -7.96 27.26
C ASP A 129 25.06 -6.68 28.14
N THR A 130 24.08 -5.79 27.94
CA THR A 130 23.91 -4.55 28.71
C THR A 130 22.77 -4.59 29.73
N TYR A 131 21.96 -5.64 29.74
CA TYR A 131 20.78 -5.77 30.60
C TYR A 131 21.14 -6.40 31.94
N ASP A 132 20.73 -5.77 33.05
CA ASP A 132 21.03 -6.25 34.39
C ASP A 132 19.90 -7.14 34.93
N PHE A 133 20.18 -8.44 35.02
CA PHE A 133 19.25 -9.44 35.59
C PHE A 133 19.18 -9.42 37.13
N ASN A 134 19.92 -8.53 37.80
CA ASN A 134 19.80 -8.27 39.23
C ASN A 134 18.88 -7.07 39.53
N GLU A 135 18.44 -6.34 38.50
CA GLU A 135 17.57 -5.17 38.58
C GLU A 135 16.24 -5.46 37.85
N PRO A 136 15.06 -5.03 38.35
CA PRO A 136 13.81 -5.18 37.61
C PRO A 136 13.82 -4.40 36.28
N TRP A 137 12.92 -4.76 35.36
CA TRP A 137 12.82 -4.17 34.02
C TRP A 137 12.65 -2.63 33.99
N ASP A 138 12.06 -2.05 35.03
CA ASP A 138 11.79 -0.61 35.21
C ASP A 138 12.89 0.13 35.99
N GLY A 139 13.96 -0.58 36.37
CA GLY A 139 15.04 -0.05 37.18
C GLY A 139 15.92 1.02 36.52
N GLN A 140 16.84 1.55 37.31
CA GLN A 140 17.64 2.74 36.98
C GLN A 140 18.63 2.48 35.84
N ASN A 141 19.07 1.25 35.59
CA ASN A 141 19.88 0.88 34.43
C ASN A 141 19.00 0.34 33.31
N ASN A 142 18.13 -0.63 33.59
CA ASN A 142 17.33 -1.31 32.58
C ASN A 142 16.40 -0.36 31.81
N SER A 143 15.73 0.58 32.48
CA SER A 143 14.82 1.54 31.82
C SER A 143 15.47 2.34 30.67
N LYS A 144 16.78 2.59 30.72
CA LYS A 144 17.55 3.28 29.67
C LYS A 144 17.68 2.47 28.38
N LEU A 145 17.53 1.15 28.45
CA LEU A 145 17.72 0.21 27.34
C LEU A 145 16.47 0.06 26.47
N ALA A 146 15.32 0.56 26.95
CA ALA A 146 14.03 0.47 26.28
C ALA A 146 14.00 0.91 24.79
N PRO A 147 14.79 1.89 24.32
CA PRO A 147 14.81 2.24 22.89
C PRO A 147 15.33 1.11 21.98
N GLN A 148 16.24 0.25 22.45
CA GLN A 148 17.06 -0.62 21.59
C GLN A 148 16.25 -1.63 20.77
N LEU A 149 15.33 -2.37 21.41
CA LEU A 149 14.49 -3.39 20.76
C LEU A 149 13.03 -2.96 20.53
N SER A 150 12.70 -1.69 20.83
CA SER A 150 11.36 -1.11 20.63
C SER A 150 10.79 -1.37 19.22
N ARG A 151 11.64 -1.33 18.19
CA ARG A 151 11.26 -1.57 16.79
C ARG A 151 10.82 -3.01 16.50
N VAL A 152 11.33 -4.01 17.21
CA VAL A 152 10.96 -5.42 17.01
C VAL A 152 9.60 -5.70 17.65
N TYR A 153 9.37 -5.15 18.86
CA TYR A 153 8.16 -5.39 19.63
C TYR A 153 6.95 -4.53 19.23
N GLY A 154 7.16 -3.43 18.50
CA GLY A 154 6.06 -2.68 17.87
C GLY A 154 5.62 -3.28 16.53
N CYS A 155 4.33 -3.16 16.18
CA CYS A 155 3.83 -3.44 14.84
C CYS A 155 4.11 -2.25 13.89
N PRO A 156 4.80 -2.44 12.75
CA PRO A 156 5.04 -1.38 11.78
C PRO A 156 3.76 -0.77 11.18
N SER A 157 2.69 -1.56 11.02
CA SER A 157 1.43 -1.12 10.42
C SER A 157 0.55 -0.29 11.37
N HIS A 158 0.86 -0.28 12.66
CA HIS A 158 0.21 0.59 13.66
C HIS A 158 0.72 2.06 13.61
N GLY A 159 1.68 2.35 12.73
CA GLY A 159 2.04 3.71 12.26
C GLY A 159 2.84 4.59 13.23
N THR A 160 2.83 4.32 14.53
CA THR A 160 3.42 5.20 15.57
C THR A 160 4.72 4.72 16.19
N ASN A 161 5.17 3.50 15.87
CA ASN A 161 6.19 2.80 16.66
C ASN A 161 7.65 3.20 16.39
N ARG A 162 7.90 4.47 16.01
CA ARG A 162 9.25 5.06 16.00
C ARG A 162 9.52 5.72 17.35
N GLY A 163 10.14 4.98 18.26
CA GLY A 163 10.60 5.49 19.56
C GLY A 163 9.62 5.32 20.73
N THR A 164 8.55 4.54 20.56
CA THR A 164 7.66 4.16 21.67
C THR A 164 8.17 2.88 22.34
N SER A 165 8.38 2.89 23.66
CA SER A 165 8.83 1.73 24.43
C SER A 165 7.74 0.67 24.69
N HIS A 166 6.69 0.62 23.87
CA HIS A 166 5.52 -0.24 24.07
C HIS A 166 5.48 -1.39 23.06
N THR A 167 4.88 -2.52 23.44
CA THR A 167 4.74 -3.71 22.58
C THR A 167 3.35 -3.79 21.94
N ASN A 168 3.28 -4.25 20.69
CA ASN A 168 2.05 -4.77 20.08
C ASN A 168 1.97 -6.30 20.15
N TYR A 169 3.00 -7.00 20.63
CA TYR A 169 3.07 -8.46 20.65
C TYR A 169 3.13 -8.99 22.08
N VAL A 170 2.17 -9.84 22.43
CA VAL A 170 2.00 -10.43 23.76
C VAL A 170 1.77 -11.93 23.68
N ALA A 171 2.26 -12.64 24.69
CA ALA A 171 1.79 -13.98 24.99
C ALA A 171 0.31 -13.94 25.37
N VAL A 172 -0.39 -15.08 25.22
CA VAL A 172 -1.63 -15.30 25.97
C VAL A 172 -1.32 -16.28 27.09
N VAL A 173 -1.47 -15.83 28.33
CA VAL A 173 -1.05 -16.59 29.53
C VAL A 173 -2.20 -17.34 30.19
N GLY A 174 -1.87 -18.49 30.77
CA GLY A 174 -2.77 -19.33 31.56
C GLY A 174 -2.51 -20.83 31.38
N PRO A 175 -2.99 -21.68 32.30
CA PRO A 175 -2.60 -23.08 32.41
C PRO A 175 -2.95 -23.95 31.18
N LYS A 176 -3.95 -23.56 30.38
CA LYS A 176 -4.37 -24.24 29.14
C LYS A 176 -3.82 -23.63 27.85
N THR A 177 -2.90 -22.67 27.93
CA THR A 177 -2.33 -21.96 26.78
C THR A 177 -0.94 -22.48 26.43
N ALA A 178 -0.30 -21.92 25.38
CA ALA A 178 1.13 -22.08 25.14
C ALA A 178 2.03 -21.57 26.29
N TRP A 179 1.49 -20.78 27.23
CA TRP A 179 2.22 -20.13 28.32
C TRP A 179 1.60 -20.48 29.69
N PRO A 180 1.80 -21.71 30.18
CA PRO A 180 1.60 -22.03 31.59
C PRO A 180 2.70 -21.35 32.44
N ASP A 181 2.46 -21.25 33.74
CA ASP A 181 3.32 -20.49 34.66
C ASP A 181 4.75 -21.06 34.81
N ASP A 182 4.96 -22.34 34.47
CA ASP A 182 6.24 -23.04 34.47
C ASP A 182 6.97 -23.07 33.10
N GLY A 183 6.31 -22.61 32.03
CA GLY A 183 6.80 -22.64 30.65
C GLY A 183 6.57 -23.96 29.92
N SER A 184 6.21 -23.90 28.63
CA SER A 184 5.79 -25.08 27.85
C SER A 184 6.90 -25.78 27.06
N ARG A 185 6.62 -26.97 26.51
CA ARG A 185 7.50 -27.74 25.62
C ARG A 185 6.73 -28.21 24.37
N PHE A 186 7.36 -28.25 23.19
CA PHE A 186 6.67 -28.64 21.95
C PHE A 186 5.92 -29.98 22.02
N GLY A 187 6.52 -31.01 22.63
CA GLY A 187 5.91 -32.33 22.79
C GLY A 187 4.71 -32.39 23.75
N THR A 188 4.24 -31.24 24.24
CA THR A 188 3.08 -31.12 25.16
C THR A 188 1.97 -30.22 24.59
N LEU A 189 2.04 -29.86 23.30
CA LEU A 189 0.96 -29.20 22.56
C LEU A 189 0.06 -30.28 21.93
N LEU A 190 -1.13 -30.53 22.49
CA LEU A 190 -1.97 -31.66 22.06
C LEU A 190 -2.80 -31.34 20.81
N ASP A 191 -3.29 -30.10 20.70
CA ASP A 191 -4.10 -29.64 19.55
C ASP A 191 -3.28 -29.40 18.27
N GLY A 192 -1.97 -29.63 18.33
CA GLY A 192 -1.03 -29.47 17.22
C GLY A 192 -0.43 -28.07 17.10
N ALA A 193 0.88 -28.02 16.86
CA ALA A 193 1.64 -26.76 16.87
C ALA A 193 1.14 -25.71 15.86
N SER A 194 0.50 -26.13 14.76
CA SER A 194 -0.04 -25.23 13.73
C SER A 194 -1.36 -24.56 14.10
N LEU A 195 -1.98 -24.92 15.24
CA LEU A 195 -3.25 -24.38 15.72
C LEU A 195 -3.13 -23.68 17.09
N THR A 196 -2.20 -24.09 17.96
CA THR A 196 -1.91 -23.36 19.20
C THR A 196 -1.22 -22.01 18.92
N THR A 197 -1.83 -20.91 19.38
CA THR A 197 -1.21 -19.57 19.35
C THR A 197 -0.09 -19.44 20.38
N LEU A 198 1.09 -18.96 19.96
CA LEU A 198 2.14 -18.48 20.86
C LEU A 198 1.94 -17.00 21.21
N VAL A 199 1.93 -16.12 20.20
CA VAL A 199 2.00 -14.66 20.40
C VAL A 199 0.95 -13.98 19.56
N LEU A 200 0.10 -13.15 20.19
CA LEU A 200 -1.00 -12.43 19.57
C LEU A 200 -0.68 -10.93 19.44
N GLU A 201 -1.11 -10.32 18.34
CA GLU A 201 -0.99 -8.89 18.11
C GLU A 201 -2.13 -8.09 18.77
N ILE A 202 -1.80 -7.17 19.68
CA ILE A 202 -2.72 -6.25 20.37
C ILE A 202 -2.62 -4.81 19.85
N ASP A 203 -3.72 -4.08 19.94
CA ASP A 203 -3.84 -2.66 19.50
C ASP A 203 -3.56 -1.65 20.64
N SER A 204 -3.39 -2.17 21.86
CA SER A 204 -2.99 -1.40 23.05
C SER A 204 -1.56 -0.86 22.90
N ARG A 205 -1.30 0.27 23.57
CA ARG A 205 0.03 0.87 23.72
C ARG A 205 0.42 0.99 25.20
N ASP A 206 -0.23 0.21 26.04
CA ASP A 206 -0.25 0.40 27.50
C ASP A 206 0.66 -0.60 28.22
N ILE A 207 1.28 -1.55 27.47
CA ILE A 207 2.26 -2.52 27.97
C ILE A 207 3.63 -2.10 27.45
N HIS A 208 4.58 -1.88 28.37
CA HIS A 208 5.97 -1.60 28.01
C HIS A 208 6.67 -2.89 27.56
N TRP A 209 7.52 -2.87 26.53
CA TRP A 209 7.95 -4.14 25.90
C TRP A 209 8.84 -5.02 26.82
N MET A 210 9.57 -4.43 27.76
CA MET A 210 10.32 -5.20 28.78
C MET A 210 9.45 -5.65 29.97
N GLU A 211 8.22 -5.13 30.09
CA GLU A 211 7.34 -5.38 31.23
C GLU A 211 6.83 -6.83 31.24
N PRO A 212 6.90 -7.53 32.39
CA PRO A 212 6.35 -8.88 32.60
C PRO A 212 4.81 -8.86 32.75
N ARG A 213 4.13 -8.19 31.80
CA ARG A 213 2.67 -8.20 31.65
C ARG A 213 2.32 -8.61 30.22
N ASP A 214 1.45 -9.60 30.12
CA ASP A 214 0.84 -10.14 28.91
C ASP A 214 -0.68 -10.28 29.14
N ILE A 215 -1.45 -10.79 28.17
CA ILE A 215 -2.92 -10.85 28.28
C ILE A 215 -3.41 -12.22 28.75
N SER A 216 -4.51 -12.23 29.50
CA SER A 216 -5.19 -13.47 29.89
C SER A 216 -5.96 -14.12 28.74
N TYR A 217 -6.24 -15.42 28.87
CA TYR A 217 -7.15 -16.16 27.99
C TYR A 217 -8.47 -15.41 27.69
N ALA A 218 -9.13 -14.89 28.73
CA ALA A 218 -10.42 -14.20 28.59
C ALA A 218 -10.31 -12.89 27.79
N GLU A 219 -9.18 -12.18 27.89
CA GLU A 219 -8.92 -10.97 27.11
C GLU A 219 -8.59 -11.31 25.64
N ALA A 220 -7.84 -12.37 25.38
CA ALA A 220 -7.58 -12.85 24.02
C ALA A 220 -8.88 -13.26 23.29
N VAL A 221 -9.74 -14.05 23.94
CA VAL A 221 -11.06 -14.43 23.40
C VAL A 221 -11.92 -13.20 23.11
N LYS A 222 -11.93 -12.22 24.02
CA LYS A 222 -12.65 -10.94 23.86
C LYS A 222 -12.11 -10.10 22.69
N LEU A 223 -10.80 -10.08 22.48
CA LEU A 223 -10.16 -9.36 21.37
C LEU A 223 -10.46 -10.01 20.01
N LEU A 224 -10.35 -11.34 19.91
CA LEU A 224 -10.55 -12.10 18.69
C LEU A 224 -12.02 -12.15 18.23
N SER A 225 -12.97 -12.14 19.17
CA SER A 225 -14.42 -12.15 18.87
C SER A 225 -15.07 -10.77 18.75
N SER A 226 -14.36 -9.70 19.13
CA SER A 226 -14.85 -8.32 19.18
C SER A 226 -15.44 -7.84 17.85
N SER A 227 -16.67 -7.32 17.91
CA SER A 227 -17.35 -6.63 16.80
C SER A 227 -16.86 -5.19 16.56
N ASN A 228 -16.12 -4.59 17.49
CA ASN A 228 -15.53 -3.27 17.34
C ASN A 228 -14.29 -3.35 16.43
N VAL A 229 -14.38 -2.73 15.24
CA VAL A 229 -13.39 -2.77 14.14
C VAL A 229 -12.01 -2.17 14.50
N ARG A 230 -11.85 -1.47 15.63
CA ARG A 230 -10.51 -1.14 16.19
C ARG A 230 -9.95 -2.32 16.99
N ALA A 231 -10.77 -2.86 17.89
CA ALA A 231 -10.43 -4.05 18.68
C ALA A 231 -10.32 -5.34 17.83
N THR A 232 -10.88 -5.40 16.62
CA THR A 232 -10.66 -6.47 15.63
C THR A 232 -9.23 -6.47 15.06
N GLY A 233 -8.49 -5.35 15.12
CA GLY A 233 -7.06 -5.30 14.80
C GLY A 233 -6.61 -4.14 13.90
N PRO A 234 -5.30 -3.82 13.87
CA PRO A 234 -4.75 -2.72 13.09
C PRO A 234 -4.56 -3.08 11.61
N HIS A 235 -4.51 -4.37 11.26
CA HIS A 235 -4.31 -4.79 9.88
C HIS A 235 -5.59 -4.68 9.07
N ARG A 236 -5.53 -3.88 8.01
CA ARG A 236 -6.61 -3.69 7.05
C ARG A 236 -6.08 -3.76 5.63
N HIS A 237 -6.64 -4.64 4.82
CA HIS A 237 -6.43 -4.58 3.37
C HIS A 237 -7.49 -3.68 2.75
N GLU A 238 -7.10 -2.46 2.36
CA GLU A 238 -7.99 -1.52 1.66
C GLU A 238 -7.56 -1.39 0.20
N THR A 239 -8.50 -1.68 -0.71
CA THR A 239 -8.44 -1.29 -2.12
C THR A 239 -9.34 -0.07 -2.32
N PHE A 240 -9.33 0.54 -3.52
CA PHE A 240 -10.18 1.71 -3.79
C PHE A 240 -11.67 1.43 -3.52
N PHE A 241 -12.18 0.27 -3.96
CA PHE A 241 -13.60 -0.08 -3.81
C PHE A 241 -13.92 -0.95 -2.59
N TYR A 242 -12.97 -1.72 -2.08
CA TYR A 242 -13.25 -2.76 -1.08
C TYR A 242 -12.26 -2.74 0.07
N THR A 243 -12.78 -2.76 1.30
CA THR A 243 -12.03 -3.28 2.45
C THR A 243 -12.14 -4.80 2.43
N ARG A 244 -11.01 -5.48 2.28
CA ARG A 244 -10.89 -6.89 1.89
C ARG A 244 -10.32 -7.80 2.98
N SER A 245 -9.87 -7.24 4.10
CA SER A 245 -9.70 -7.94 5.38
C SER A 245 -9.53 -7.00 6.55
N VAL A 246 -9.93 -7.43 7.75
CA VAL A 246 -9.60 -6.80 9.04
C VAL A 246 -9.27 -7.87 10.08
N GLY A 247 -8.09 -7.80 10.71
CA GLY A 247 -7.69 -8.81 11.69
C GLY A 247 -6.40 -8.47 12.46
N ARG A 248 -5.91 -9.47 13.21
CA ARG A 248 -4.69 -9.44 14.02
C ARG A 248 -3.74 -10.53 13.56
N ASN A 249 -2.44 -10.26 13.50
CA ASN A 249 -1.48 -11.34 13.29
C ASN A 249 -1.32 -12.16 14.58
N ALA A 250 -1.15 -13.47 14.41
CA ALA A 250 -0.73 -14.37 15.48
C ALA A 250 0.41 -15.25 14.99
N ALA A 251 1.43 -15.44 15.84
CA ALA A 251 2.43 -16.47 15.68
C ALA A 251 1.90 -17.77 16.30
N PHE A 252 1.93 -18.84 15.53
CA PHE A 252 1.56 -20.20 15.95
C PHE A 252 2.82 -20.97 16.35
N ALA A 253 2.63 -22.08 17.08
CA ALA A 253 3.75 -22.87 17.57
C ALA A 253 4.49 -23.67 16.46
N ASP A 254 3.94 -23.79 15.26
CA ASP A 254 4.67 -24.22 14.06
C ASP A 254 5.62 -23.13 13.50
N GLY A 255 5.66 -21.97 14.15
CA GLY A 255 6.41 -20.80 13.71
C GLY A 255 5.78 -20.08 12.53
N SER A 256 4.59 -20.48 12.07
CA SER A 256 3.83 -19.73 11.06
C SER A 256 3.24 -18.46 11.67
N VAL A 257 3.04 -17.44 10.83
CA VAL A 257 2.31 -16.22 11.20
C VAL A 257 1.10 -16.13 10.30
N LYS A 258 -0.09 -16.03 10.90
CA LYS A 258 -1.37 -15.98 10.19
C LYS A 258 -2.15 -14.75 10.65
N LEU A 259 -2.87 -14.11 9.73
CA LEU A 259 -3.85 -13.07 10.07
C LEU A 259 -5.13 -13.77 10.54
N ILE A 260 -5.48 -13.62 11.82
CA ILE A 260 -6.75 -14.11 12.36
C ILE A 260 -7.80 -13.01 12.12
N PRO A 261 -8.89 -13.28 11.36
CA PRO A 261 -10.02 -12.37 11.19
C PRO A 261 -10.89 -12.37 12.46
N ARG A 262 -11.99 -11.62 12.46
CA ARG A 262 -12.99 -11.73 13.54
C ARG A 262 -13.64 -13.12 13.51
N ILE A 263 -13.46 -13.89 14.58
CA ILE A 263 -13.98 -15.26 14.75
C ILE A 263 -15.08 -15.35 15.82
N SER A 264 -15.73 -16.50 15.93
CA SER A 264 -16.69 -16.82 17.00
C SER A 264 -15.95 -16.94 18.36
N PRO A 265 -16.58 -16.66 19.52
CA PRO A 265 -15.94 -16.80 20.83
C PRO A 265 -15.41 -18.21 21.10
N ASP A 266 -16.11 -19.23 20.60
CA ASP A 266 -15.77 -20.65 20.80
C ASP A 266 -14.49 -21.02 20.02
N VAL A 267 -14.40 -20.61 18.75
CA VAL A 267 -13.18 -20.76 17.94
C VAL A 267 -12.03 -19.90 18.49
N ALA A 268 -12.33 -18.70 19.03
CA ALA A 268 -11.33 -17.88 19.71
C ALA A 268 -10.78 -18.55 20.97
N GLY A 269 -11.58 -19.40 21.64
CA GLY A 269 -11.12 -20.26 22.73
C GLY A 269 -10.12 -21.31 22.22
N ALA A 270 -10.57 -22.16 21.29
CA ALA A 270 -9.79 -23.28 20.75
C ALA A 270 -8.47 -22.86 20.07
N VAL A 271 -8.39 -21.66 19.47
CA VAL A 271 -7.16 -21.13 18.83
C VAL A 271 -6.13 -20.61 19.84
N VAL A 272 -6.56 -20.35 21.08
CA VAL A 272 -5.71 -19.87 22.19
C VAL A 272 -5.36 -21.01 23.16
N VAL A 273 -6.20 -22.04 23.23
CA VAL A 273 -5.99 -23.28 23.99
C VAL A 273 -4.97 -24.20 23.28
N ARG A 274 -4.43 -25.14 24.07
CA ARG A 274 -3.39 -26.12 23.74
C ARG A 274 -3.78 -27.56 24.11
N ASP A 275 -4.85 -27.69 24.90
CA ASP A 275 -5.27 -28.85 25.68
C ASP A 275 -6.80 -28.86 25.83
N ASP A 276 -7.53 -29.03 24.74
CA ASP A 276 -8.94 -29.48 24.79
C ASP A 276 -9.33 -30.50 23.70
N GLY A 277 -8.51 -30.72 22.68
CA GLY A 277 -8.78 -31.62 21.56
C GLY A 277 -9.86 -31.13 20.59
N ALA A 278 -10.44 -29.96 20.83
CA ALA A 278 -11.53 -29.39 20.05
C ALA A 278 -10.97 -28.59 18.86
N LEU A 279 -10.40 -29.30 17.89
CA LEU A 279 -9.88 -28.71 16.65
C LEU A 279 -10.90 -27.73 16.05
N PRO A 280 -10.61 -26.41 15.97
CA PRO A 280 -11.56 -25.46 15.43
C PRO A 280 -11.83 -25.77 13.96
N ASN A 281 -13.06 -25.54 13.51
CA ASN A 281 -13.41 -25.69 12.11
C ASN A 281 -12.44 -24.86 11.25
N HIS A 282 -11.61 -25.53 10.45
CA HIS A 282 -10.65 -24.87 9.54
C HIS A 282 -11.34 -23.83 8.62
N PHE A 283 -12.63 -24.03 8.34
CA PHE A 283 -13.46 -23.11 7.56
C PHE A 283 -13.77 -21.77 8.27
N GLU A 284 -13.75 -21.71 9.61
CA GLU A 284 -13.92 -20.46 10.38
C GLU A 284 -12.60 -19.70 10.54
N LEU A 285 -11.45 -20.39 10.62
CA LEU A 285 -10.13 -19.74 10.50
C LEU A 285 -9.90 -19.17 9.08
N VAL A 286 -10.49 -19.80 8.06
CA VAL A 286 -10.55 -19.31 6.67
C VAL A 286 -11.89 -18.59 6.42
N SER A 287 -12.51 -18.01 7.46
CA SER A 287 -13.80 -17.32 7.33
C SER A 287 -13.72 -16.20 6.29
N ARG A 288 -14.71 -16.18 5.40
CA ARG A 288 -14.70 -15.30 4.23
C ARG A 288 -14.83 -13.85 4.66
N ASP A 289 -13.74 -13.11 4.54
CA ASP A 289 -13.76 -11.64 4.47
C ASP A 289 -14.56 -11.23 3.22
N GLU A 290 -15.88 -11.09 3.38
CA GLU A 290 -16.73 -10.58 2.31
C GLU A 290 -16.36 -9.11 2.06
N PRO A 291 -15.93 -8.77 0.81
CA PRO A 291 -15.29 -7.49 0.54
C PRO A 291 -16.26 -6.33 0.71
N ARG A 292 -16.12 -5.58 1.81
CA ARG A 292 -17.06 -4.50 2.16
C ARG A 292 -16.88 -3.32 1.21
N LEU A 293 -17.94 -3.01 0.47
CA LEU A 293 -17.94 -1.92 -0.52
C LEU A 293 -17.79 -0.56 0.16
N ARG A 294 -16.81 0.21 -0.29
CA ARG A 294 -16.50 1.56 0.15
C ARG A 294 -17.42 2.58 -0.52
N ILE A 295 -18.62 2.74 0.05
CA ILE A 295 -19.63 3.69 -0.47
C ILE A 295 -19.06 5.11 -0.57
N ASP A 296 -18.14 5.51 0.32
CA ASP A 296 -17.43 6.79 0.26
C ASP A 296 -16.63 6.95 -1.05
N ASN A 297 -15.90 5.91 -1.46
CA ASN A 297 -15.12 5.91 -2.70
C ASN A 297 -15.97 5.65 -3.95
N CYS A 298 -17.06 4.88 -3.85
CA CYS A 298 -18.03 4.74 -4.92
C CYS A 298 -18.71 6.08 -5.25
N LEU A 299 -19.10 6.86 -4.24
CA LEU A 299 -19.66 8.20 -4.43
C LEU A 299 -18.63 9.18 -4.99
N ARG A 300 -17.38 9.16 -4.50
CA ARG A 300 -16.28 9.97 -5.07
C ARG A 300 -16.05 9.65 -6.56
N LEU A 301 -16.03 8.37 -6.94
CA LEU A 301 -15.91 7.98 -8.34
C LEU A 301 -17.13 8.41 -9.16
N ALA A 302 -18.35 8.22 -8.65
CA ALA A 302 -19.56 8.65 -9.36
C ALA A 302 -19.56 10.16 -9.64
N VAL A 303 -19.17 10.98 -8.65
CA VAL A 303 -19.01 12.44 -8.83
C VAL A 303 -17.89 12.76 -9.82
N PHE A 304 -16.74 12.09 -9.76
CA PHE A 304 -15.66 12.28 -10.72
C PHE A 304 -16.11 11.94 -12.16
N VAL A 305 -16.78 10.80 -12.35
CA VAL A 305 -17.31 10.38 -13.66
C VAL A 305 -18.37 11.35 -14.18
N LEU A 306 -19.28 11.82 -13.33
CA LEU A 306 -20.27 12.82 -13.72
C LEU A 306 -19.58 14.12 -14.19
N ILE A 307 -18.60 14.63 -13.44
CA ILE A 307 -17.85 15.85 -13.82
C ILE A 307 -17.03 15.62 -15.11
N ALA A 308 -16.42 14.44 -15.29
CA ALA A 308 -15.61 14.12 -16.46
C ALA A 308 -16.44 13.90 -17.74
N LEU A 309 -17.70 13.46 -17.62
CA LEU A 309 -18.61 13.25 -18.75
C LEU A 309 -19.54 14.45 -19.02
N TRP A 310 -19.78 15.33 -18.04
CA TRP A 310 -20.69 16.48 -18.15
C TRP A 310 -20.47 17.37 -19.38
N PRO A 311 -19.23 17.66 -19.83
CA PRO A 311 -19.01 18.48 -21.03
C PRO A 311 -19.16 17.73 -22.35
N LEU A 312 -19.21 16.39 -22.36
CA LEU A 312 -19.27 15.62 -23.61
C LEU A 312 -20.49 15.96 -24.48
N PRO A 313 -21.73 16.04 -23.96
CA PRO A 313 -22.88 16.47 -24.75
C PRO A 313 -22.70 17.87 -25.36
N TRP A 314 -22.07 18.80 -24.65
CA TRP A 314 -21.80 20.16 -25.17
C TRP A 314 -20.73 20.15 -26.27
N VAL A 315 -19.67 19.36 -26.11
CA VAL A 315 -18.59 19.20 -27.09
C VAL A 315 -19.04 18.44 -28.35
N TRP A 316 -20.04 17.57 -28.24
CA TRP A 316 -20.57 16.76 -29.35
C TRP A 316 -21.73 17.44 -30.09
N ASN A 317 -22.63 18.13 -29.38
CA ASN A 317 -23.82 18.75 -29.99
C ASN A 317 -23.54 20.12 -30.62
N ASN A 318 -22.41 20.79 -30.29
CA ASN A 318 -21.98 22.04 -30.91
C ASN A 318 -20.64 21.88 -31.67
N PRO A 319 -20.60 21.16 -32.81
CA PRO A 319 -19.37 20.95 -33.58
C PRO A 319 -18.86 22.20 -34.30
N HIS A 320 -19.70 23.22 -34.48
CA HIS A 320 -19.35 24.46 -35.17
C HIS A 320 -19.46 25.67 -34.23
N GLY A 321 -18.33 26.31 -33.96
CA GLY A 321 -18.33 27.66 -33.40
C GLY A 321 -18.88 28.64 -34.44
N THR A 322 -19.83 29.49 -34.05
CA THR A 322 -20.43 30.50 -34.92
C THR A 322 -19.35 31.41 -35.52
N THR A 323 -19.17 31.35 -36.84
CA THR A 323 -18.34 32.30 -37.57
C THR A 323 -18.88 33.71 -37.34
N PRO A 324 -18.10 34.67 -36.82
CA PRO A 324 -18.56 36.04 -36.72
C PRO A 324 -18.72 36.62 -38.12
N THR A 325 -19.94 37.00 -38.48
CA THR A 325 -20.21 37.71 -39.74
C THR A 325 -19.52 39.07 -39.69
N ILE A 326 -18.40 39.19 -40.41
CA ILE A 326 -17.76 40.48 -40.63
C ILE A 326 -18.69 41.29 -41.54
N LEU A 327 -19.36 42.29 -40.97
CA LEU A 327 -20.10 43.27 -41.75
C LEU A 327 -19.10 44.05 -42.61
N ALA A 328 -19.31 44.04 -43.93
CA ALA A 328 -18.53 44.87 -44.83
C ALA A 328 -19.01 46.33 -44.69
N GLU A 329 -18.10 47.25 -44.39
CA GLU A 329 -18.41 48.68 -44.44
C GLU A 329 -18.68 49.10 -45.91
N PRO A 330 -19.71 49.91 -46.15
CA PRO A 330 -20.02 50.37 -47.50
C PRO A 330 -19.00 51.42 -47.94
N SER A 331 -18.38 51.20 -49.11
CA SER A 331 -17.50 52.16 -49.79
C SER A 331 -18.15 53.55 -49.84
N GLN A 332 -17.51 54.54 -49.21
CA GLN A 332 -17.83 55.95 -49.41
C GLN A 332 -16.92 56.47 -50.53
N ALA A 333 -17.53 56.86 -51.64
CA ALA A 333 -16.83 57.47 -52.77
C ALA A 333 -17.03 59.00 -52.74
N GLN A 334 -15.93 59.75 -52.69
CA GLN A 334 -15.80 61.14 -53.10
C GLN A 334 -14.33 61.45 -53.45
#